data_AF-A0A9W8CIH1-F1
#
_entry.id   AF-A0A9W8CIH1-F1
#
_cell.length_a   1.000
_cell.length_b   1.000
_cell.length_c   1.000
_cell.angle_alpha   90.00
_cell.angle_beta   90.00
_cell.angle_gamma   90.00
#
_symmetry.space_group_name_H-M   'P 1'
#
loop_
_entity.id
_entity.type
_entity.pdbx_description
1 polymer ?
#
loop_
_entity_poly.entity_id
_entity_poly.type
_entity_poly.pdbx_seq_one_letter_code
_entity_poly.pdbx_strand_id
1 'polypeptide(L)'
;MSSGTLPLRLPGQPVVVALDFDKTLTIQDTIAQVAVVAKNKHPENPEFEPISDAYFRDYAEHEAQWNPRIARHAKNGTVTLDLLHAYLESLRPVEQTSLARVSRGKLMAGALRQDFGAAGKLISLQPGAATAINRFLALHLATYVVSVNWSEDFIRGALFANGVVDAENIEIHCNNPEFDRSTGLSTGRLDPQMTVASDKTRVIDQIKRFAWEDSGGVWPYVVYAGDSLTDLPALLAADLGFVVGSSSSVAEWCQWLGILPQKDPSSSSLRFTSCWADIEKTVVQSVISKDQEK
;
A
#
# COMPACT_ATOMS: atom_id res chain seq x y z
N MET A 1 14.98 6.89 -28.02
CA MET A 1 15.19 7.37 -26.63
C MET A 1 14.74 8.82 -26.59
N SER A 2 13.47 9.04 -26.25
CA SER A 2 12.93 10.38 -26.05
C SER A 2 13.19 10.75 -24.60
N SER A 3 14.00 11.78 -24.37
CA SER A 3 14.09 12.48 -23.09
C SER A 3 12.75 13.16 -22.80
N GLY A 4 11.77 12.37 -22.36
CA GLY A 4 10.46 12.87 -21.97
C GLY A 4 10.58 13.57 -20.63
N THR A 5 10.40 14.89 -20.61
CA THR A 5 9.98 15.62 -19.41
C THR A 5 8.84 14.87 -18.74
N LEU A 6 8.88 14.79 -17.41
CA LEU A 6 7.82 14.25 -16.54
C LEU A 6 6.42 14.60 -17.08
N PRO A 7 5.42 13.70 -17.00
CA PRO A 7 4.03 14.11 -17.18
C PRO A 7 3.74 15.18 -16.12
N LEU A 8 3.73 16.42 -16.55
CA LEU A 8 3.41 17.56 -15.71
C LEU A 8 1.89 17.55 -15.53
N ARG A 9 1.41 17.62 -14.28
CA ARG A 9 0.00 17.83 -13.97
C ARG A 9 -0.57 18.96 -14.84
N LEU A 10 -1.74 18.75 -15.45
CA LEU A 10 -2.42 19.78 -16.23
C LEU A 10 -3.21 20.72 -15.29
N PRO A 11 -3.34 22.02 -15.61
CA PRO A 11 -4.19 22.93 -14.83
C PRO A 11 -5.62 22.40 -14.71
N GLY A 12 -6.19 22.42 -13.50
CA GLY A 12 -7.54 21.90 -13.23
C GLY A 12 -7.66 20.38 -13.20
N GLN A 13 -6.56 19.63 -13.37
CA GLN A 13 -6.57 18.17 -13.25
C GLN A 13 -6.76 17.77 -11.78
N PRO A 14 -7.70 16.87 -11.44
CA PRO A 14 -7.83 16.36 -10.08
C PRO A 14 -6.57 15.61 -9.67
N VAL A 15 -6.25 15.61 -8.38
CA VAL A 15 -5.07 14.91 -7.85
C VAL A 15 -5.54 13.85 -6.87
N VAL A 16 -5.07 12.63 -7.11
CA VAL A 16 -5.29 11.47 -6.25
C VAL A 16 -3.97 11.14 -5.58
N VAL A 17 -4.00 10.93 -4.26
CA VAL A 17 -2.86 10.46 -3.47
C VAL A 17 -3.25 9.11 -2.87
N ALA A 18 -2.60 8.04 -3.31
CA ALA A 18 -2.80 6.69 -2.80
C ALA A 18 -1.56 6.21 -2.05
N LEU A 19 -1.73 5.74 -0.82
CA LEU A 19 -0.63 5.42 0.08
C LEU A 19 -0.74 3.97 0.53
N ASP A 20 0.33 3.19 0.41
CA ASP A 20 0.44 1.95 1.17
C ASP A 20 0.58 2.24 2.67
N PHE A 21 0.32 1.24 3.53
CA PHE A 21 0.33 1.41 4.98
C PHE A 21 1.61 0.87 5.64
N ASP A 22 1.83 -0.44 5.59
CA ASP A 22 2.90 -1.10 6.34
C ASP A 22 4.28 -0.72 5.77
N LYS A 23 5.20 -0.23 6.63
CA LYS A 23 6.54 0.30 6.28
C LYS A 23 6.56 1.55 5.38
N THR A 24 5.47 1.83 4.68
CA THR A 24 5.26 3.07 3.92
C THR A 24 4.82 4.21 4.84
N LEU A 25 3.67 4.05 5.50
CA LEU A 25 3.15 4.98 6.50
C LEU A 25 3.64 4.63 7.89
N THR A 26 3.67 3.34 8.24
CA THR A 26 4.17 2.87 9.55
C THR A 26 5.69 2.68 9.51
N ILE A 27 6.33 2.69 10.68
CA ILE A 27 7.79 2.45 10.76
C ILE A 27 8.18 0.96 10.57
N GLN A 28 7.20 0.06 10.64
CA GLN A 28 7.39 -1.39 10.63
C GLN A 28 6.14 -2.11 10.12
N ASP A 29 6.29 -3.39 9.80
CA ASP A 29 5.15 -4.27 9.52
C ASP A 29 4.22 -4.37 10.76
N THR A 30 2.91 -4.36 10.54
CA THR A 30 1.89 -4.38 11.59
C THR A 30 0.94 -5.59 11.53
N ILE A 31 1.13 -6.53 10.60
CA ILE A 31 0.22 -7.68 10.44
C ILE A 31 0.12 -8.51 11.72
N ALA A 32 1.25 -8.74 12.40
CA ALA A 32 1.27 -9.47 13.66
C ALA A 32 0.44 -8.77 14.76
N GLN A 33 0.51 -7.45 14.83
CA GLN A 33 -0.22 -6.63 15.80
C GLN A 33 -1.72 -6.68 15.57
N VAL A 34 -2.15 -6.71 14.30
CA VAL A 34 -3.57 -6.89 13.93
C VAL A 34 -4.04 -8.31 14.27
N ALA A 35 -3.22 -9.32 13.97
CA ALA A 35 -3.55 -10.72 14.17
C ALA A 35 -3.87 -11.06 15.65
N VAL A 36 -3.19 -10.40 16.59
CA VAL A 36 -3.32 -10.69 18.03
C VAL A 36 -4.39 -9.83 18.73
N VAL A 37 -5.09 -8.94 18.03
CA VAL A 37 -6.10 -8.05 18.64
C VAL A 37 -7.15 -8.83 19.42
N ALA A 38 -7.73 -9.86 18.80
CA ALA A 38 -8.75 -10.66 19.44
C ALA A 38 -8.18 -11.53 20.56
N LYS A 39 -6.97 -12.08 20.37
CA LYS A 39 -6.29 -12.87 21.41
C LYS A 39 -6.01 -12.07 22.69
N ASN A 40 -5.65 -10.79 22.55
CA ASN A 40 -5.45 -9.91 23.70
C ASN A 40 -6.73 -9.68 24.53
N LYS A 41 -7.91 -9.92 23.95
CA LYS A 41 -9.21 -9.86 24.64
C LYS A 41 -9.70 -11.22 25.10
N HIS A 42 -9.44 -12.24 24.30
CA HIS A 42 -9.88 -13.61 24.42
C HIS A 42 -8.65 -14.53 24.38
N PRO A 43 -7.95 -14.73 25.52
CA PRO A 43 -6.69 -15.48 25.56
C PRO A 43 -6.79 -16.92 25.02
N GLU A 44 -8.00 -17.49 25.01
CA GLU A 44 -8.33 -18.79 24.43
C GLU A 44 -8.24 -18.83 22.90
N ASN A 45 -8.21 -17.67 22.23
CA ASN A 45 -8.03 -17.61 20.78
C ASN A 45 -6.64 -18.15 20.39
N PRO A 46 -6.53 -18.76 19.18
CA PRO A 46 -5.30 -19.38 18.74
C PRO A 46 -4.14 -18.40 18.60
N GLU A 47 -2.94 -18.94 18.74
CA GLU A 47 -1.68 -18.23 18.49
C GLU A 47 -1.53 -17.87 16.99
N PHE A 48 -0.89 -16.73 16.71
CA PHE A 48 -0.63 -16.29 15.33
C PHE A 48 0.58 -17.02 14.72
N GLU A 49 1.56 -17.35 15.56
CA GLU A 49 2.87 -17.89 15.21
C GLU A 49 2.76 -19.13 14.31
N PRO A 50 1.90 -20.14 14.58
CA PRO A 50 1.79 -21.31 13.70
C PRO A 50 1.32 -20.98 12.28
N ILE A 51 0.49 -19.94 12.13
CA ILE A 51 -0.02 -19.48 10.82
C ILE A 51 1.07 -18.69 10.09
N SER A 52 1.76 -17.80 10.80
CA SER A 52 2.93 -17.08 10.29
C SER A 52 4.03 -18.04 9.82
N ASP A 53 4.36 -19.05 10.62
CA ASP A 53 5.36 -20.07 10.27
C ASP A 53 4.95 -20.86 9.03
N ALA A 54 3.67 -21.19 8.88
CA ALA A 54 3.16 -21.86 7.70
C ALA A 54 3.24 -20.98 6.45
N TYR A 55 2.93 -19.68 6.58
CA TYR A 55 3.10 -18.71 5.51
C TYR A 55 4.55 -18.62 5.04
N PHE A 56 5.52 -18.47 5.97
CA PHE A 56 6.93 -18.38 5.59
C PHE A 56 7.47 -19.65 4.93
N ARG A 57 6.95 -20.84 5.29
CA ARG A 57 7.27 -22.08 4.57
C ARG A 57 6.76 -22.06 3.14
N ASP A 58 5.48 -21.75 2.94
CA ASP A 58 4.89 -21.69 1.59
C ASP A 58 5.60 -20.64 0.72
N TYR A 59 5.91 -19.48 1.31
CA TYR A 59 6.63 -18.40 0.63
C TYR A 59 8.06 -18.82 0.25
N ALA A 60 8.79 -19.50 1.15
CA ALA A 60 10.12 -20.03 0.84
C ALA A 60 10.09 -21.10 -0.25
N GLU A 61 9.06 -21.97 -0.26
CA GLU A 61 8.86 -22.95 -1.34
C GLU A 61 8.56 -22.28 -2.68
N HIS A 62 7.77 -21.21 -2.67
CA HIS A 62 7.51 -20.39 -3.86
C HIS A 62 8.79 -19.71 -4.37
N GLU A 63 9.56 -19.09 -3.50
CA GLU A 63 10.84 -18.47 -3.85
C GLU A 63 11.83 -19.48 -4.41
N ALA A 64 11.91 -20.69 -3.84
CA ALA A 64 12.77 -21.76 -4.37
C ALA A 64 12.43 -22.14 -5.82
N GLN A 65 11.17 -21.99 -6.23
CA GLN A 65 10.73 -22.23 -7.60
C GLN A 65 11.00 -21.03 -8.53
N TRP A 66 10.78 -19.81 -8.05
CA TRP A 66 10.84 -18.60 -8.88
C TRP A 66 12.22 -17.95 -8.96
N ASN A 67 13.00 -17.96 -7.88
CA ASN A 67 14.31 -17.31 -7.82
C ASN A 67 15.27 -17.81 -8.92
N PRO A 68 15.39 -19.12 -9.20
CA PRO A 68 16.23 -19.59 -10.30
C PRO A 68 15.79 -19.08 -11.68
N ARG A 69 14.47 -18.95 -11.90
CA ARG A 69 13.91 -18.42 -13.15
C ARG A 69 14.23 -16.94 -13.29
N ILE A 70 13.98 -16.14 -12.26
CA ILE A 70 14.27 -14.70 -12.23
C ILE A 70 15.77 -14.46 -12.42
N ALA A 71 16.62 -15.17 -11.68
CA ALA A 71 18.07 -15.05 -11.79
C ALA A 71 18.59 -15.37 -13.21
N ARG A 72 18.01 -16.36 -13.89
CA ARG A 72 18.34 -16.66 -15.29
C ARG A 72 17.97 -15.50 -16.22
N HIS A 73 16.78 -14.91 -16.04
CA HIS A 73 16.36 -13.76 -16.83
C HIS A 73 17.25 -12.53 -16.56
N ALA A 74 17.59 -12.27 -15.29
CA ALA A 74 18.49 -11.20 -14.88
C ALA A 74 19.88 -11.36 -15.50
N LYS A 75 20.50 -12.56 -15.40
CA LYS A 75 21.80 -12.86 -16.00
C LYS A 75 21.82 -12.65 -17.51
N ASN A 76 20.72 -12.98 -18.18
CA ASN A 76 20.61 -12.86 -19.63
C ASN A 76 20.16 -11.47 -20.10
N GLY A 77 19.88 -10.53 -19.20
CA GLY A 77 19.35 -9.21 -19.55
C GLY A 77 17.96 -9.26 -20.19
N THR A 78 17.12 -10.21 -19.77
CA THR A 78 15.79 -10.49 -20.35
C THR A 78 14.66 -10.34 -19.34
N VAL A 79 14.87 -9.56 -18.27
CA VAL A 79 13.81 -9.22 -17.31
C VAL A 79 12.84 -8.24 -17.96
N THR A 80 11.55 -8.48 -17.80
CA THR A 80 10.48 -7.66 -18.37
C THR A 80 9.43 -7.36 -17.30
N LEU A 81 8.57 -6.36 -17.56
CA LEU A 81 7.41 -6.07 -16.73
C LEU A 81 6.45 -7.27 -16.68
N ASP A 82 6.31 -8.02 -17.77
CA ASP A 82 5.50 -9.25 -17.80
C ASP A 82 6.05 -10.33 -16.86
N LEU A 83 7.39 -10.45 -16.75
CA LEU A 83 8.01 -11.38 -15.80
C LEU A 83 7.75 -10.93 -14.36
N LEU A 84 7.86 -9.63 -14.07
CA LEU A 84 7.53 -9.06 -12.76
C LEU A 84 6.07 -9.36 -12.39
N HIS A 85 5.13 -9.05 -13.29
CA HIS A 85 3.71 -9.31 -13.08
C HIS A 85 3.44 -10.81 -12.89
N ALA A 86 4.04 -11.68 -13.69
CA ALA A 86 3.87 -13.12 -13.55
C ALA A 86 4.40 -13.64 -12.21
N TYR A 87 5.55 -13.14 -11.74
CA TYR A 87 6.09 -13.48 -10.43
C TYR A 87 5.16 -13.02 -9.30
N LEU A 88 4.77 -11.74 -9.29
CA LEU A 88 3.91 -11.17 -8.25
C LEU A 88 2.52 -11.82 -8.22
N GLU A 89 1.95 -12.12 -9.39
CA GLU A 89 0.65 -12.80 -9.48
C GLU A 89 0.74 -14.26 -9.00
N SER A 90 1.87 -14.93 -9.23
CA SER A 90 2.06 -16.31 -8.79
C SER A 90 2.11 -16.49 -7.27
N LEU A 91 2.22 -15.40 -6.49
CA LEU A 91 2.08 -15.43 -5.03
C LEU A 91 0.62 -15.60 -4.58
N ARG A 92 -0.37 -15.33 -5.44
CA ARG A 92 -1.79 -15.36 -5.04
C ARG A 92 -2.22 -16.65 -4.31
N PRO A 93 -1.83 -17.86 -4.75
CA PRO A 93 -2.16 -19.08 -4.01
C PRO A 93 -1.54 -19.14 -2.61
N VAL A 94 -0.32 -18.60 -2.44
CA VAL A 94 0.37 -18.52 -1.13
C VAL A 94 -0.43 -17.59 -0.21
N GLU A 95 -0.75 -16.39 -0.68
CA GLU A 95 -1.51 -15.38 0.08
C GLU A 95 -2.91 -15.87 0.45
N GLN A 96 -3.64 -16.44 -0.52
CA GLN A 96 -4.98 -16.99 -0.28
C GLN A 96 -4.94 -18.16 0.70
N THR A 97 -3.92 -19.01 0.65
CA THR A 97 -3.75 -20.10 1.62
C THR A 97 -3.49 -19.56 3.02
N SER A 98 -2.65 -18.52 3.14
CA SER A 98 -2.39 -17.83 4.41
C SER A 98 -3.67 -17.24 5.02
N LEU A 99 -4.42 -16.45 4.25
CA LEU A 99 -5.68 -15.85 4.69
C LEU A 99 -6.77 -16.89 4.99
N ALA A 100 -6.77 -18.02 4.28
CA ALA A 100 -7.64 -19.16 4.60
C ALA A 100 -7.27 -19.81 5.95
N ARG A 101 -5.98 -19.88 6.31
CA ARG A 101 -5.55 -20.35 7.65
C ARG A 101 -5.98 -19.37 8.74
N VAL A 102 -5.84 -18.06 8.52
CA VAL A 102 -6.34 -17.02 9.44
C VAL A 102 -7.84 -17.20 9.69
N SER A 103 -8.62 -17.34 8.60
CA SER A 103 -10.07 -17.49 8.68
C SER A 103 -10.50 -18.80 9.34
N ARG A 104 -9.85 -19.92 9.00
CA ARG A 104 -10.14 -21.25 9.58
C ARG A 104 -9.76 -21.30 11.05
N GLY A 105 -8.64 -20.68 11.41
CA GLY A 105 -8.18 -20.54 12.79
C GLY A 105 -9.03 -19.58 13.60
N LYS A 106 -9.86 -18.74 12.97
CA LYS A 106 -10.66 -17.71 13.65
C LYS A 106 -9.80 -16.79 14.53
N LEU A 107 -8.57 -16.47 14.10
CA LEU A 107 -7.61 -15.68 14.88
C LEU A 107 -8.22 -14.39 15.45
N MET A 108 -9.07 -13.75 14.65
CA MET A 108 -9.65 -12.45 14.93
C MET A 108 -11.09 -12.52 15.45
N ALA A 109 -11.63 -13.70 15.75
CA ALA A 109 -13.02 -13.84 16.19
C ALA A 109 -13.25 -13.24 17.59
N GLY A 110 -14.43 -12.66 17.81
CA GLY A 110 -14.85 -12.12 19.10
C GLY A 110 -14.32 -10.72 19.44
N ALA A 111 -13.50 -10.10 18.59
CA ALA A 111 -13.11 -8.70 18.73
C ALA A 111 -14.15 -7.75 18.14
N LEU A 112 -14.32 -6.57 18.74
CA LEU A 112 -15.10 -5.47 18.18
C LEU A 112 -14.22 -4.59 17.28
N ARG A 113 -14.84 -3.84 16.36
CA ARG A 113 -14.17 -2.81 15.55
C ARG A 113 -13.31 -1.85 16.38
N GLN A 114 -13.86 -1.40 17.52
CA GLN A 114 -13.15 -0.52 18.44
C GLN A 114 -11.89 -1.14 19.05
N ASP A 115 -11.82 -2.47 19.16
CA ASP A 115 -10.63 -3.15 19.69
C ASP A 115 -9.48 -3.07 18.67
N PHE A 116 -9.79 -3.24 17.38
CA PHE A 116 -8.83 -3.01 16.29
C PHE A 116 -8.36 -1.56 16.26
N GLY A 117 -9.28 -0.60 16.34
CA GLY A 117 -8.94 0.82 16.42
C GLY A 117 -8.08 1.17 17.64
N ALA A 118 -8.37 0.59 18.80
CA ALA A 118 -7.57 0.78 20.00
C ALA A 118 -6.15 0.21 19.86
N ALA A 119 -6.00 -0.97 19.25
CA ALA A 119 -4.69 -1.55 18.96
C ALA A 119 -3.91 -0.72 17.93
N GLY A 120 -4.58 -0.22 16.89
CA GLY A 120 -4.00 0.66 15.88
C GLY A 120 -3.40 1.95 16.47
N LYS A 121 -4.02 2.51 17.53
CA LYS A 121 -3.50 3.71 18.22
C LYS A 121 -2.11 3.53 18.83
N LEU A 122 -1.63 2.29 18.98
CA LEU A 122 -0.30 1.97 19.50
C LEU A 122 0.78 1.99 18.41
N ILE A 123 0.39 2.11 17.14
CA ILE A 123 1.30 2.06 16.00
C ILE A 123 1.85 3.46 15.71
N SER A 124 3.16 3.55 15.56
CA SER A 124 3.86 4.77 15.16
C SER A 124 3.93 4.88 13.64
N LEU A 125 3.61 6.05 13.11
CA LEU A 125 3.88 6.39 11.72
C LEU A 125 5.32 6.87 11.52
N GLN A 126 5.79 6.80 10.28
CA GLN A 126 7.04 7.38 9.83
C GLN A 126 7.06 8.89 10.16
N PRO A 127 8.21 9.45 10.58
CA PRO A 127 8.33 10.87 10.85
C PRO A 127 7.85 11.73 9.66
N GLY A 128 6.93 12.65 9.92
CA GLY A 128 6.37 13.56 8.92
C GLY A 128 5.21 13.00 8.08
N ALA A 129 4.89 11.70 8.16
CA ALA A 129 3.80 11.10 7.38
C ALA A 129 2.43 11.74 7.70
N ALA A 130 2.09 11.87 8.98
CA ALA A 130 0.85 12.50 9.41
C ALA A 130 0.77 13.98 8.99
N THR A 131 1.89 14.72 9.07
CA THR A 131 1.99 16.12 8.60
C THR A 131 1.70 16.22 7.10
N ALA A 132 2.31 15.34 6.31
CA ALA A 132 2.10 15.29 4.86
C ALA A 132 0.65 14.96 4.50
N ILE A 133 0.05 13.96 5.16
CA ILE A 133 -1.37 13.60 4.95
C ILE A 133 -2.27 14.77 5.28
N ASN A 134 -2.10 15.41 6.45
CA ASN A 134 -2.89 16.58 6.83
C ASN A 134 -2.74 17.71 5.80
N ARG A 135 -1.55 17.88 5.22
CA ARG A 135 -1.34 18.86 4.15
C ARG A 135 -2.11 18.50 2.88
N PHE A 136 -2.15 17.22 2.50
CA PHE A 136 -2.93 16.75 1.34
C PHE A 136 -4.44 16.97 1.56
N LEU A 137 -4.94 16.65 2.75
CA LEU A 137 -6.34 16.88 3.12
C LEU A 137 -6.71 18.36 3.13
N ALA A 138 -5.84 19.22 3.67
CA ALA A 138 -6.05 20.68 3.68
C ALA A 138 -6.03 21.31 2.28
N LEU A 139 -5.44 20.62 1.29
CA LEU A 139 -5.47 20.99 -0.12
C LEU A 139 -6.61 20.30 -0.89
N HIS A 140 -7.49 19.58 -0.19
CA HIS A 140 -8.60 18.83 -0.75
C HIS A 140 -8.17 17.82 -1.83
N LEU A 141 -6.98 17.21 -1.66
CA LEU A 141 -6.55 16.13 -2.55
C LEU A 141 -7.26 14.84 -2.14
N ALA A 142 -7.78 14.10 -3.13
CA ALA A 142 -8.44 12.82 -2.87
C ALA A 142 -7.40 11.82 -2.35
N THR A 143 -7.44 11.52 -1.06
CA THR A 143 -6.39 10.77 -0.33
C THR A 143 -6.91 9.42 0.13
N TYR A 144 -6.19 8.36 -0.22
CA TYR A 144 -6.58 6.96 -0.01
C TYR A 144 -5.45 6.18 0.67
N VAL A 145 -5.82 5.16 1.44
CA VAL A 145 -4.89 4.10 1.85
C VAL A 145 -5.23 2.81 1.12
N VAL A 146 -4.21 2.16 0.53
CA VAL A 146 -4.34 0.93 -0.25
C VAL A 146 -3.36 -0.10 0.29
N SER A 147 -3.84 -1.03 1.13
CA SER A 147 -2.97 -1.90 1.93
C SER A 147 -3.44 -3.36 1.99
N VAL A 148 -2.50 -4.30 2.03
CA VAL A 148 -2.81 -5.72 2.30
C VAL A 148 -3.13 -6.02 3.78
N ASN A 149 -3.10 -5.00 4.64
CA ASN A 149 -3.43 -5.11 6.07
C ASN A 149 -4.84 -5.70 6.29
N TRP A 150 -5.11 -6.13 7.52
CA TRP A 150 -6.27 -6.95 7.88
C TRP A 150 -7.37 -6.19 8.64
N SER A 151 -7.26 -4.87 8.80
CA SER A 151 -8.32 -4.06 9.43
C SER A 151 -8.24 -2.57 9.10
N GLU A 152 -9.32 -2.03 8.54
CA GLU A 152 -9.49 -0.59 8.32
C GLU A 152 -9.54 0.17 9.64
N ASP A 153 -10.19 -0.40 10.65
CA ASP A 153 -10.34 0.20 11.98
C ASP A 153 -8.96 0.34 12.64
N PHE A 154 -8.09 -0.64 12.46
CA PHE A 154 -6.70 -0.60 12.92
C PHE A 154 -5.88 0.50 12.23
N ILE A 155 -5.94 0.56 10.89
CA ILE A 155 -5.27 1.63 10.12
C ILE A 155 -5.78 3.00 10.59
N ARG A 156 -7.09 3.19 10.71
CA ARG A 156 -7.71 4.45 11.13
C ARG A 156 -7.29 4.83 12.55
N GLY A 157 -7.18 3.86 13.45
CA GLY A 157 -6.65 4.03 14.81
C GLY A 157 -5.21 4.58 14.79
N ALA A 158 -4.35 4.04 13.93
CA ALA A 158 -2.98 4.51 13.77
C ALA A 158 -2.92 5.94 13.22
N LEU A 159 -3.66 6.24 12.15
CA LEU A 159 -3.74 7.59 11.58
C LEU A 159 -4.17 8.62 12.62
N PHE A 160 -5.25 8.33 13.36
CA PHE A 160 -5.77 9.20 14.41
C PHE A 160 -4.76 9.44 15.53
N ALA A 161 -4.14 8.39 16.08
CA ALA A 161 -3.17 8.53 17.18
C ALA A 161 -1.92 9.33 16.79
N ASN A 162 -1.57 9.35 15.51
CA ASN A 162 -0.43 10.10 14.98
C ASN A 162 -0.82 11.52 14.50
N GLY A 163 -2.06 11.97 14.76
CA GLY A 163 -2.48 13.35 14.55
C GLY A 163 -3.02 13.66 13.16
N VAL A 164 -3.48 12.66 12.40
CA VAL A 164 -4.24 12.90 11.16
C VAL A 164 -5.65 13.37 11.54
N VAL A 165 -6.00 14.62 11.21
CA VAL A 165 -7.17 15.32 11.77
C VAL A 165 -8.49 14.74 11.24
N ASP A 166 -8.59 14.52 9.93
CA ASP A 166 -9.81 14.00 9.28
C ASP A 166 -9.62 12.54 8.86
N ALA A 167 -9.03 11.72 9.74
CA ALA A 167 -8.72 10.34 9.45
C ALA A 167 -9.96 9.51 9.05
N GLU A 168 -11.16 9.88 9.49
CA GLU A 168 -12.44 9.27 9.09
C GLU A 168 -12.79 9.47 7.61
N ASN A 169 -12.32 10.56 7.00
CA ASN A 169 -12.63 10.90 5.60
C ASN A 169 -11.63 10.30 4.61
N ILE A 170 -10.57 9.64 5.10
CA ILE A 170 -9.68 8.84 4.27
C ILE A 170 -10.36 7.50 3.98
N GLU A 171 -10.57 7.22 2.70
CA GLU A 171 -11.03 5.91 2.23
C GLU A 171 -9.87 4.91 2.30
N ILE A 172 -10.14 3.76 2.92
CA ILE A 172 -9.14 2.72 3.19
C ILE A 172 -9.60 1.45 2.48
N HIS A 173 -8.78 0.98 1.55
CA HIS A 173 -8.92 -0.33 0.95
C HIS A 173 -7.96 -1.28 1.67
N CYS A 174 -8.49 -2.34 2.27
CA CYS A 174 -7.72 -3.41 2.90
C CYS A 174 -8.52 -4.71 2.98
N ASN A 175 -7.90 -5.78 3.47
CA ASN A 175 -8.63 -6.98 3.83
C ASN A 175 -9.32 -6.69 5.16
N ASN A 176 -10.65 -6.78 5.25
CA ASN A 176 -11.36 -6.51 6.50
C ASN A 176 -11.86 -7.82 7.13
N PRO A 177 -11.96 -7.91 8.47
CA PRO A 177 -12.68 -8.99 9.10
C PRO A 177 -14.18 -8.84 8.80
N GLU A 178 -14.86 -9.96 8.62
CA GLU A 178 -16.31 -10.00 8.63
C GLU A 178 -16.83 -9.80 10.05
N PHE A 179 -17.82 -8.92 10.23
CA PHE A 179 -18.47 -8.68 11.51
C PHE A 179 -19.92 -9.17 11.49
N ASP A 180 -20.31 -9.90 12.53
CA ASP A 180 -21.69 -10.31 12.74
C ASP A 180 -22.56 -9.08 13.02
N ARG A 181 -23.65 -8.91 12.26
CA ARG A 181 -24.51 -7.71 12.33
C ARG A 181 -25.29 -7.60 13.63
N SER A 182 -25.56 -8.73 14.31
CA SER A 182 -26.37 -8.74 15.52
C SER A 182 -25.57 -8.44 16.78
N THR A 183 -24.33 -8.91 16.82
CA THR A 183 -23.42 -8.79 17.97
C THR A 183 -22.37 -7.70 17.80
N GLY A 184 -22.06 -7.31 16.56
CA GLY A 184 -20.96 -6.41 16.23
C GLY A 184 -19.56 -7.04 16.36
N LEU A 185 -19.48 -8.34 16.66
CA LEU A 185 -18.24 -9.07 16.86
C LEU A 185 -17.70 -9.60 15.54
N SER A 186 -16.38 -9.60 15.38
CA SER A 186 -15.72 -10.26 14.26
C SER A 186 -16.01 -11.76 14.28
N THR A 187 -16.37 -12.32 13.13
CA THR A 187 -16.59 -13.76 12.94
C THR A 187 -15.27 -14.53 12.84
N GLY A 188 -14.16 -13.81 12.69
CA GLY A 188 -12.82 -14.35 12.41
C GLY A 188 -12.58 -14.68 10.94
N ARG A 189 -13.59 -14.56 10.06
CA ARG A 189 -13.39 -14.67 8.60
C ARG A 189 -12.82 -13.36 8.07
N LEU A 190 -11.84 -13.47 7.18
CA LEU A 190 -11.31 -12.35 6.40
C LEU A 190 -11.90 -12.35 4.99
N ASP A 191 -12.21 -11.17 4.47
CA ASP A 191 -12.51 -10.97 3.05
C ASP A 191 -11.22 -10.61 2.28
N PRO A 192 -10.65 -11.53 1.48
CA PRO A 192 -9.35 -11.34 0.83
C PRO A 192 -9.47 -10.49 -0.44
N GLN A 193 -9.79 -9.21 -0.29
CA GLN A 193 -9.95 -8.28 -1.42
C GLN A 193 -8.62 -7.78 -2.00
N MET A 194 -7.53 -7.85 -1.19
CA MET A 194 -6.23 -7.29 -1.52
C MET A 194 -5.11 -8.22 -1.05
N THR A 195 -4.67 -9.10 -1.95
CA THR A 195 -3.72 -10.18 -1.63
C THR A 195 -2.38 -10.02 -2.31
N VAL A 196 -2.36 -9.57 -3.57
CA VAL A 196 -1.13 -9.45 -4.36
C VAL A 196 -1.06 -8.07 -5.02
N ALA A 197 0.09 -7.77 -5.63
CA ALA A 197 0.35 -6.49 -6.28
C ALA A 197 -0.73 -6.04 -7.28
N SER A 198 -1.30 -6.99 -8.03
CA SER A 198 -2.36 -6.71 -9.01
C SER A 198 -3.69 -6.28 -8.38
N ASP A 199 -3.92 -6.60 -7.10
CA ASP A 199 -5.10 -6.10 -6.37
C ASP A 199 -4.95 -4.61 -6.05
N LYS A 200 -3.72 -4.15 -5.70
CA LYS A 200 -3.42 -2.73 -5.48
C LYS A 200 -3.63 -1.92 -6.77
N THR A 201 -3.13 -2.41 -7.90
CA THR A 201 -3.32 -1.73 -9.19
C THR A 201 -4.79 -1.68 -9.60
N ARG A 202 -5.56 -2.74 -9.36
CA ARG A 202 -7.01 -2.76 -9.60
C ARG A 202 -7.74 -1.70 -8.78
N VAL A 203 -7.39 -1.53 -7.51
CA VAL A 203 -7.95 -0.48 -6.63
C VAL A 203 -7.60 0.91 -7.17
N ILE A 204 -6.34 1.13 -7.54
CA ILE A 204 -5.91 2.41 -8.13
C ILE A 204 -6.69 2.72 -9.42
N ASP A 205 -6.91 1.73 -10.29
CA ASP A 205 -7.71 1.89 -11.49
C ASP A 205 -9.17 2.24 -11.19
N GLN A 206 -9.75 1.71 -10.11
CA GLN A 206 -11.09 2.07 -9.65
C GLN A 206 -11.13 3.52 -9.15
N ILE A 207 -10.16 3.93 -8.32
CA ILE A 207 -10.03 5.30 -7.84
C ILE A 207 -9.88 6.27 -9.01
N LYS A 208 -9.06 5.93 -10.01
CA LYS A 208 -8.84 6.75 -11.21
C LYS A 208 -10.14 6.96 -12.00
N ARG A 209 -10.93 5.90 -12.18
CA ARG A 209 -12.24 5.98 -12.85
C ARG A 209 -13.21 6.85 -12.07
N PHE A 210 -13.30 6.68 -10.76
CA PHE A 210 -14.17 7.50 -9.91
C PHE A 210 -13.82 9.00 -10.00
N ALA A 211 -12.54 9.35 -9.87
CA ALA A 211 -12.10 10.74 -9.98
C ALA A 211 -12.29 11.33 -11.39
N TRP A 212 -12.19 10.50 -12.44
CA TRP A 212 -12.51 10.91 -13.81
C TRP A 212 -14.00 11.22 -13.99
N GLU A 213 -14.88 10.38 -13.43
CA GLU A 213 -16.34 10.60 -13.47
C GLU A 213 -16.73 11.87 -12.70
N ASP A 214 -16.22 12.03 -11.47
CA ASP A 214 -16.52 13.17 -10.59
C ASP A 214 -16.05 14.51 -11.17
N SER A 215 -14.93 14.51 -11.89
CA SER A 215 -14.37 15.70 -12.54
C SER A 215 -14.98 16.02 -13.91
N GLY A 216 -16.02 15.32 -14.34
CA GLY A 216 -16.67 15.55 -15.64
C GLY A 216 -15.83 15.13 -16.84
N GLY A 217 -14.98 14.11 -16.67
CA GLY A 217 -14.20 13.50 -17.73
C GLY A 217 -12.72 13.88 -17.77
N VAL A 218 -12.16 14.44 -16.69
CA VAL A 218 -10.74 14.82 -16.61
C VAL A 218 -9.95 13.74 -15.88
N TRP A 219 -8.99 13.10 -16.56
CA TRP A 219 -8.23 12.01 -15.95
C TRP A 219 -7.37 12.52 -14.80
N PRO A 220 -7.35 11.90 -13.61
CA PRO A 220 -6.60 12.41 -12.47
C PRO A 220 -5.08 12.26 -12.62
N TYR A 221 -4.36 13.16 -11.97
CA TYR A 221 -2.93 13.03 -11.70
C TYR A 221 -2.74 12.15 -10.46
N VAL A 222 -2.11 11.00 -10.61
CA VAL A 222 -1.98 10.00 -9.55
C VAL A 222 -0.61 10.04 -8.92
N VAL A 223 -0.60 10.24 -7.60
CA VAL A 223 0.54 10.04 -6.75
C VAL A 223 0.37 8.71 -6.01
N TYR A 224 1.40 7.87 -6.01
CA TYR A 224 1.43 6.65 -5.21
C TYR A 224 2.68 6.59 -4.35
N ALA A 225 2.56 6.18 -3.08
CA ALA A 225 3.70 5.88 -2.22
C ALA A 225 3.61 4.44 -1.69
N GLY A 226 4.73 3.71 -1.76
CA GLY A 226 4.85 2.34 -1.27
C GLY A 226 6.30 1.97 -0.98
N ASP A 227 6.57 0.92 -0.21
CA ASP A 227 7.93 0.53 0.16
C ASP A 227 8.43 -0.72 -0.57
N SER A 228 7.51 -1.59 -1.03
CA SER A 228 7.84 -2.97 -1.34
C SER A 228 7.77 -3.30 -2.83
N LEU A 229 8.23 -4.51 -3.18
CA LEU A 229 8.09 -5.03 -4.54
C LEU A 229 6.61 -5.21 -4.94
N THR A 230 5.72 -5.43 -3.97
CA THR A 230 4.27 -5.55 -4.24
C THR A 230 3.64 -4.22 -4.64
N ASP A 231 4.32 -3.10 -4.34
CA ASP A 231 3.91 -1.76 -4.74
C ASP A 231 4.45 -1.37 -6.12
N LEU A 232 5.47 -2.07 -6.64
CA LEU A 232 6.16 -1.65 -7.86
C LEU A 232 5.21 -1.50 -9.07
N PRO A 233 4.25 -2.41 -9.33
CA PRO A 233 3.27 -2.20 -10.41
C PRO A 233 2.42 -0.92 -10.23
N ALA A 234 1.98 -0.63 -9.00
CA ALA A 234 1.21 0.57 -8.67
C ALA A 234 2.06 1.84 -8.81
N LEU A 235 3.29 1.81 -8.31
CA LEU A 235 4.28 2.88 -8.41
C LEU A 235 4.59 3.24 -9.87
N LEU A 236 4.69 2.25 -10.76
CA LEU A 236 4.96 2.46 -12.18
C LEU A 236 3.73 2.91 -12.98
N ALA A 237 2.52 2.59 -12.50
CA ALA A 237 1.26 3.01 -13.11
C ALA A 237 0.82 4.44 -12.67
N ALA A 238 1.43 4.98 -11.62
CA ALA A 238 1.22 6.34 -11.14
C ALA A 238 1.96 7.37 -12.01
N ASP A 239 1.44 8.59 -12.07
CA ASP A 239 2.13 9.72 -12.70
C ASP A 239 3.35 10.16 -11.88
N LEU A 240 3.27 9.95 -10.56
CA LEU A 240 4.34 10.19 -9.60
C LEU A 240 4.35 9.10 -8.50
N GLY A 241 5.35 8.21 -8.55
CA GLY A 241 5.60 7.16 -7.58
C GLY A 241 6.72 7.50 -6.60
N PHE A 242 6.52 7.20 -5.32
CA PHE A 242 7.52 7.28 -4.26
C PHE A 242 7.77 5.90 -3.63
N VAL A 243 8.98 5.38 -3.82
CA VAL A 243 9.51 4.25 -3.05
C VAL A 243 9.98 4.78 -1.70
N VAL A 244 9.25 4.43 -0.63
CA VAL A 244 9.57 4.83 0.73
C VAL A 244 10.62 3.89 1.33
N GLY A 245 11.71 4.44 1.85
CA GLY A 245 12.80 3.68 2.44
C GLY A 245 13.82 3.16 1.42
N SER A 246 14.38 1.98 1.69
CA SER A 246 15.51 1.42 0.94
C SER A 246 15.30 -0.05 0.58
N SER A 247 14.23 -0.35 -0.13
CA SER A 247 13.93 -1.71 -0.58
C SER A 247 14.91 -2.18 -1.65
N SER A 248 15.73 -3.17 -1.29
CA SER A 248 16.72 -3.77 -2.18
C SER A 248 16.06 -4.50 -3.35
N SER A 249 14.93 -5.17 -3.12
CA SER A 249 14.18 -5.88 -4.16
C SER A 249 13.60 -4.90 -5.19
N VAL A 250 13.03 -3.78 -4.75
CA VAL A 250 12.53 -2.75 -5.68
C VAL A 250 13.70 -2.16 -6.49
N ALA A 251 14.82 -1.84 -5.84
CA ALA A 251 16.00 -1.30 -6.50
C ALA A 251 16.57 -2.27 -7.55
N GLU A 252 16.67 -3.56 -7.21
CA GLU A 252 17.17 -4.61 -8.10
C GLU A 252 16.26 -4.81 -9.32
N TRP A 253 14.95 -4.91 -9.11
CA TRP A 253 13.99 -5.01 -10.21
C TRP A 253 13.98 -3.76 -11.10
N CYS A 254 14.05 -2.56 -10.53
CA CYS A 254 14.19 -1.33 -11.31
C CYS A 254 15.45 -1.36 -12.16
N GLN A 255 16.59 -1.78 -11.60
CA GLN A 255 17.84 -1.93 -12.34
C GLN A 255 17.71 -2.91 -13.51
N TRP A 256 17.13 -4.09 -13.28
CA TRP A 256 16.92 -5.09 -14.33
C TRP A 256 15.98 -4.61 -15.44
N LEU A 257 14.99 -3.79 -15.09
CA LEU A 257 14.03 -3.21 -16.03
C LEU A 257 14.58 -1.96 -16.76
N GLY A 258 15.79 -1.51 -16.41
CA GLY A 258 16.36 -0.26 -16.94
C GLY A 258 15.63 1.00 -16.44
N ILE A 259 14.83 0.88 -15.38
CA ILE A 259 14.18 1.98 -14.69
C ILE A 259 15.23 2.53 -13.74
N LEU A 260 15.82 3.67 -14.08
CA LEU A 260 16.81 4.32 -13.23
C LEU A 260 16.08 5.20 -12.22
N PRO A 261 15.98 4.82 -10.92
CA PRO A 261 15.54 5.75 -9.90
C PRO A 261 16.59 6.86 -9.80
N GLN A 262 16.27 8.04 -10.33
CA GLN A 262 17.18 9.16 -10.27
C GLN A 262 16.97 9.93 -8.98
N LYS A 263 18.09 10.36 -8.37
CA LYS A 263 18.13 11.31 -7.25
C LYS A 263 17.69 12.71 -7.66
N ASP A 264 17.59 12.99 -8.96
CA ASP A 264 17.18 14.28 -9.50
C ASP A 264 15.64 14.38 -9.54
N PRO A 265 15.03 15.38 -8.86
CA PRO A 265 13.60 15.61 -8.86
C PRO A 265 12.95 15.97 -10.20
N SER A 266 13.67 16.03 -11.32
CA SER A 266 13.18 16.62 -12.57
C SER A 266 12.96 15.65 -13.74
N SER A 267 13.33 14.37 -13.65
CA SER A 267 13.44 13.50 -14.84
C SER A 267 12.72 12.13 -14.80
N SER A 268 12.23 11.65 -13.64
CA SER A 268 11.55 10.34 -13.50
C SER A 268 10.28 10.41 -12.66
N SER A 269 9.23 9.69 -13.09
CA SER A 269 7.99 9.53 -12.32
C SER A 269 8.20 8.70 -11.06
N LEU A 270 9.22 7.83 -10.99
CA LEU A 270 9.54 7.03 -9.80
C LEU A 270 10.73 7.59 -9.02
N ARG A 271 10.57 7.78 -7.70
CA ARG A 271 11.55 8.39 -6.79
C ARG A 271 11.77 7.54 -5.56
N PHE A 272 13.01 7.45 -5.09
CA PHE A 272 13.30 6.83 -3.80
C PHE A 272 13.49 7.93 -2.75
N THR A 273 12.83 7.79 -1.61
CA THR A 273 12.97 8.73 -0.48
C THR A 273 12.72 8.03 0.84
N SER A 274 13.40 8.45 1.90
CA SER A 274 13.10 8.07 3.28
C SER A 274 12.46 9.21 4.07
N CYS A 275 12.12 10.32 3.40
CA CYS A 275 11.70 11.56 4.02
C CYS A 275 10.31 11.97 3.51
N TRP A 276 9.31 11.94 4.40
CA TRP A 276 7.95 12.36 4.06
C TRP A 276 7.83 13.85 3.73
N ALA A 277 8.72 14.70 4.25
CA ALA A 277 8.76 16.11 3.87
C ALA A 277 9.11 16.31 2.38
N ASP A 278 9.91 15.41 1.80
CA ASP A 278 10.23 15.45 0.36
C ASP A 278 9.03 15.03 -0.49
N ILE A 279 8.26 14.03 -0.02
CA ILE A 279 6.99 13.61 -0.65
C ILE A 279 6.01 14.78 -0.60
N GLU A 280 5.77 15.34 0.59
CA GLU A 280 4.88 16.48 0.79
C GLU A 280 5.26 17.64 -0.13
N LYS A 281 6.52 18.08 -0.09
CA LYS A 281 7.00 19.21 -0.90
C LYS A 281 6.80 18.96 -2.39
N THR A 282 7.13 17.77 -2.88
CA THR A 282 7.01 17.44 -4.31
C THR A 282 5.56 17.41 -4.76
N VAL A 283 4.68 16.78 -3.97
CA VAL A 283 3.24 16.71 -4.26
C VAL A 283 2.63 18.11 -4.23
N VAL A 284 2.88 18.89 -3.18
CA VAL A 284 2.37 20.26 -3.04
C VAL A 284 2.88 21.18 -4.15
N GLN A 285 4.14 21.06 -4.55
CA GLN A 285 4.68 21.82 -5.69
C GLN A 285 3.96 21.45 -7.00
N SER A 286 3.66 20.17 -7.24
CA SER A 286 2.89 19.75 -8.42
C SER A 286 1.46 20.31 -8.44
N VAL A 287 0.92 20.65 -7.26
CA VAL A 287 -0.40 21.27 -7.11
C VAL A 287 -0.33 22.79 -7.29
N ILE A 288 0.53 23.49 -6.55
CA ILE A 288 0.54 24.96 -6.44
C ILE A 288 1.14 25.65 -7.67
N SER A 289 2.19 25.08 -8.27
CA SER A 289 2.99 25.77 -9.30
C SER A 289 2.25 26.08 -10.61
N LYS A 290 0.98 25.70 -10.75
CA LYS A 290 0.18 25.93 -11.97
C LYS A 290 -1.16 26.65 -11.76
N ASP A 291 -1.58 26.85 -10.52
CA ASP A 291 -2.78 27.67 -10.24
C ASP A 291 -2.45 29.18 -10.18
N GLN A 292 -1.16 29.56 -10.20
CA GLN A 292 -0.69 30.96 -10.21
C GLN A 292 -0.30 31.50 -11.60
N GLU A 293 -0.51 30.75 -12.68
CA GLU A 293 -0.34 31.23 -14.07
C GLU A 293 -1.68 31.66 -14.73
N LYS A 294 -2.72 31.94 -13.93
CA LYS A 294 -3.98 32.54 -14.40
C LYS A 294 -4.10 34.01 -14.02
#